data_AF-A0A7T7L281-F1
#
_entry.id   AF-A0A7T7L281-F1
#
_cell.length_a   1.000
_cell.length_b   1.000
_cell.length_c   1.000
_cell.angle_alpha   90.00
_cell.angle_beta   90.00
_cell.angle_gamma   90.00
#
_symmetry.space_group_name_H-M   'P 1'
#
loop_
_entity.id
_entity.type
_entity.pdbx_description
1 polymer ?
#
loop_
_entity_poly.entity_id
_entity_poly.type
_entity_poly.pdbx_seq_one_letter_code
_entity_poly.pdbx_strand_id
1 'polypeptide(L)' 'MATVVEPRRLEDLEEASLVAVELEWQRRARGLKPWTTAEYLDAVDKVHVRYANFRRWRLTHPQGVAS' A
#
# COMPACT_ATOMS: atom_id res chain seq x y z
N MET A 1 18.34 22.96 -9.21
CA MET A 1 18.63 21.68 -8.55
C MET A 1 17.35 20.84 -8.63
N ALA A 2 17.22 20.01 -9.66
CA ALA A 2 16.10 19.07 -9.75
C ALA A 2 16.41 17.93 -8.77
N THR A 3 15.65 17.82 -7.69
CA THR A 3 15.69 16.65 -6.81
C THR A 3 15.17 15.46 -7.62
N VAL A 4 16.09 14.60 -8.05
CA VAL A 4 15.74 13.28 -8.59
C VAL A 4 15.08 12.53 -7.44
N VAL A 5 13.75 12.54 -7.39
CA VAL A 5 12.99 11.71 -6.47
C VAL A 5 13.22 10.29 -6.93
N GLU A 6 14.09 9.55 -6.24
CA GLU A 6 14.24 8.13 -6.51
C GLU A 6 12.86 7.46 -6.45
N PRO A 7 12.51 6.64 -7.45
CA PRO A 7 11.24 5.94 -7.43
C PRO A 7 11.21 5.06 -6.18
N ARG A 8 10.29 5.37 -5.26
CA ARG A 8 10.12 4.60 -4.01
C ARG A 8 9.98 3.12 -4.35
N ARG A 9 10.63 2.27 -3.56
CA ARG A 9 10.52 0.83 -3.75
C ARG A 9 9.08 0.40 -3.52
N LEU A 10 8.68 -0.67 -4.19
CA LEU A 10 7.29 -1.11 -4.13
C LEU A 10 6.94 -1.60 -2.72
N GLU A 11 7.93 -2.20 -2.06
CA GLU A 11 7.88 -2.64 -0.68
C GLU A 11 7.61 -1.45 0.26
N ASP A 12 8.31 -0.33 0.07
CA ASP A 12 8.10 0.90 0.87
C ASP A 12 6.68 1.46 0.70
N LEU A 13 6.11 1.32 -0.51
CA LEU A 13 4.74 1.77 -0.80
C LEU A 13 3.69 0.86 -0.16
N GLU A 14 3.94 -0.46 -0.17
CA GLU A 14 3.09 -1.44 0.52
C GLU A 14 3.10 -1.20 2.02
N GLU A 15 4.27 -1.03 2.62
CA GLU A 15 4.43 -0.73 4.05
C GLU A 15 3.73 0.58 4.43
N ALA A 16 3.93 1.65 3.66
CA ALA A 16 3.25 2.92 3.90
C ALA A 16 1.72 2.79 3.83
N SER A 17 1.22 1.91 2.95
CA SER A 17 -0.22 1.64 2.83
C SER A 17 -0.75 0.85 4.03
N LEU A 18 0.01 -0.11 4.55
CA LEU A 18 -0.33 -0.84 5.78
C LEU A 18 -0.34 0.10 7.00
N VAL A 19 0.66 0.98 7.11
CA VAL A 19 0.70 2.01 8.18
C VAL A 19 -0.54 2.91 8.12
N ALA A 20 -0.99 3.29 6.93
CA ALA A 20 -2.21 4.09 6.77
C ALA A 20 -3.47 3.36 7.27
N VAL A 21 -3.58 2.05 7.04
CA VAL A 21 -4.67 1.21 7.57
C VAL A 21 -4.63 1.18 9.09
N GLU A 22 -3.46 1.00 9.69
CA GLU A 22 -3.29 1.00 11.16
C GLU A 22 -3.65 2.36 11.77
N LEU A 23 -3.22 3.46 11.16
CA LEU A 23 -3.57 4.80 11.63
C LEU A 23 -5.08 5.04 11.61
N GLU A 24 -5.78 4.58 10.57
CA GLU A 24 -7.24 4.69 10.50
C GLU A 24 -7.94 3.79 11.53
N TRP A 25 -7.42 2.58 11.79
CA TRP A 25 -7.90 1.71 12.88
C TRP A 25 -7.81 2.42 14.24
N GLN A 26 -6.64 2.97 14.55
CA GLN A 26 -6.40 3.71 15.80
C GLN A 26 -7.27 4.96 15.90
N ARG A 27 -7.42 5.69 14.79
CA ARG A 27 -8.29 6.87 14.73
C ARG A 27 -9.74 6.51 14.99
N ARG A 28 -10.23 5.41 14.40
CA ARG A 28 -11.61 4.96 14.60
C ARG A 28 -11.87 4.50 16.02
N ALA A 29 -10.92 3.83 16.65
CA ALA A 29 -11.01 3.47 18.06
C ALA A 29 -11.18 4.68 19.02
N ARG A 30 -10.79 5.89 18.60
CA ARG A 30 -10.77 7.10 19.44
C ARG A 30 -11.98 8.04 19.27
N GLY A 31 -13.00 7.67 18.51
CA GLY A 31 -14.21 8.52 18.41
C GLY A 31 -15.02 8.44 17.12
N LEU A 32 -14.68 7.53 16.20
CA LEU A 32 -15.57 7.13 15.11
C LEU A 32 -16.12 5.74 15.41
N LYS A 33 -17.00 5.20 14.56
CA LYS A 33 -17.39 3.79 14.65
C LYS A 33 -16.12 2.92 14.54
N PRO A 34 -15.74 2.18 15.60
CA PRO A 34 -14.60 1.27 15.53
C PRO A 34 -14.86 0.25 14.44
N TRP A 35 -13.82 -0.10 13.69
CA TRP A 35 -13.89 -1.29 12.87
C TRP A 35 -13.91 -2.52 13.77
N THR A 36 -14.56 -3.56 13.28
CA THR A 36 -14.37 -4.92 13.78
C THR A 36 -13.02 -5.45 13.30
N THR A 37 -12.46 -6.42 14.01
CA THR A 37 -11.22 -7.09 13.59
C THR A 37 -11.31 -7.63 12.16
N ALA A 38 -12.49 -8.10 11.74
CA ALA A 38 -12.73 -8.56 10.37
C ALA A 38 -12.58 -7.43 9.33
N GLU A 39 -13.12 -6.25 9.61
CA GLU A 39 -12.99 -5.07 8.71
C GLU A 39 -11.53 -4.59 8.62
N TYR A 40 -10.76 -4.66 9.70
CA TYR A 40 -9.32 -4.36 9.66
C TYR A 40 -8.55 -5.36 8.81
N LEU A 41 -8.77 -6.65 9.03
CA LEU A 41 -8.10 -7.70 8.26
C LEU A 41 -8.46 -7.64 6.77
N ASP A 42 -9.71 -7.32 6.43
CA ASP A 42 -10.14 -7.09 5.04
C ASP A 42 -9.43 -5.88 4.41
N ALA A 43 -9.24 -4.78 5.16
CA ALA A 43 -8.48 -3.63 4.68
C ALA A 43 -6.99 -3.96 4.44
N VAL A 44 -6.37 -4.73 5.34
CA VAL A 44 -4.99 -5.22 5.19
C VAL A 44 -4.87 -6.14 3.98
N ASP A 45 -5.80 -7.08 3.80
CA ASP A 45 -5.79 -8.00 2.66
C ASP A 45 -5.92 -7.26 1.33
N LYS A 46 -6.77 -6.23 1.26
CA LYS A 46 -6.88 -5.36 0.07
C LYS A 46 -5.58 -4.67 -0.31
N VAL A 47 -4.77 -4.25 0.67
CA VAL A 47 -3.43 -3.69 0.41
C VAL A 47 -2.55 -4.77 -0.21
N HIS A 48 -2.44 -5.95 0.42
CA HIS A 48 -1.62 -7.04 -0.10
C HIS A 48 -2.04 -7.48 -1.51
N VAL A 49 -3.34 -7.65 -1.76
CA VAL A 49 -3.88 -8.01 -3.08
C VAL A 49 -3.51 -6.95 -4.13
N ARG A 50 -3.66 -5.66 -3.80
CA ARG A 50 -3.28 -4.57 -4.70
C ARG A 50 -1.81 -4.63 -5.09
N TYR A 51 -0.91 -4.78 -4.12
CA TYR A 51 0.53 -4.79 -4.37
C TYR A 51 0.99 -6.11 -5.00
N ALA A 52 0.36 -7.24 -4.70
CA ALA A 52 0.56 -8.51 -5.39
C ALA A 52 0.19 -8.41 -6.88
N ASN A 53 -0.95 -7.79 -7.20
CA ASN A 53 -1.37 -7.53 -8.57
C ASN A 53 -0.39 -6.60 -9.29
N PHE A 54 0.09 -5.55 -8.61
CA PHE A 54 1.07 -4.63 -9.19
C PHE A 54 2.43 -5.30 -9.43
N ARG A 55 2.91 -6.15 -8.51
CA ARG A 55 4.10 -7.00 -8.72
C ARG A 55 3.94 -7.88 -9.95
N ARG A 56 2.81 -8.60 -10.07
CA ARG A 56 2.52 -9.44 -11.24
C ARG A 56 2.50 -8.63 -12.53
N TRP A 57 1.90 -7.45 -12.50
CA TRP A 57 1.86 -6.55 -13.66
C TRP A 57 3.26 -6.09 -14.07
N ARG A 58 4.13 -5.71 -13.12
CA ARG A 58 5.53 -5.34 -13.41
C ARG A 58 6.34 -6.50 -13.99
N LEU A 59 6.09 -7.73 -13.56
CA LEU A 59 6.75 -8.91 -14.11
C LEU A 59 6.35 -9.18 -15.57
N THR A 60 5.09 -8.95 -15.92
CA THR A 60 4.57 -9.17 -17.28
C THR A 60 4.77 -7.97 -18.21
N HIS A 61 4.99 -6.79 -17.65
CA HIS A 61 5.25 -5.54 -18.36
C HIS A 61 6.52 -4.88 -17.81
N PRO A 62 7.70 -5.51 -17.98
CA PRO A 62 8.95 -4.85 -17.64
C PRO A 62 9.00 -3.57 -18.45
N GLN A 63 8.98 -2.43 -17.75
CA GLN A 63 9.11 -1.11 -18.36
C GLN A 63 10.33 -1.16 -19.29
N GLY A 64 10.09 -0.98 -20.59
CA GLY A 64 11.15 -0.90 -21.56
C GLY A 64 12.10 0.21 -21.13
N VAL A 65 13.36 -0.18 -20.92
CA VAL A 65 14.49 0.73 -21.07
C VAL A 65 14.28 1.38 -22.44
N ALA A 66 13.92 2.67 -22.45
CA ALA A 66 13.93 3.44 -23.67
C ALA A 66 15.36 3.38 -24.23
N SER A 67 15.49 2.80 -25.43
CA SER A 67 16.66 2.98 -26.29
C SER A 67 16.90 4.46 -26.59
#